data_AF-A0A2R6CX51-F1
#
_entry.id   AF-A0A2R6CX51-F1
#
_cell.length_a   1.000
_cell.length_b   1.000
_cell.length_c   1.000
_cell.angle_alpha   90.00
_cell.angle_beta   90.00
_cell.angle_gamma   90.00
#
_symmetry.space_group_name_H-M   'P 1'
#
loop_
_entity.id
_entity.type
_entity.pdbx_description
1 polymer ?
#
loop_
_entity_poly.entity_id
_entity_poly.type
_entity_poly.pdbx_seq_one_letter_code
_entity_poly.pdbx_strand_id
1 'polypeptide(L)'
;MPGTIINYEQGELYERLKDEHGVFEYYIEILLFLAVIGYREGRVKRSDYRGDSEEGTDGEAGLTNIHSRETYRTVAAALAFQDTDNPEALVNPEEHKRVIAQYAAGGLEFAREEFGDNAGDPTDAIVNYIKSRREDDDDEEIEGELQEIVEAFDDEMMGYE
;
A
#
# COMPACT_ATOMS: atom_id res chain seq x y z
N MET A 1 -15.79 -4.95 17.66
CA MET A 1 -16.17 -5.05 16.24
C MET A 1 -15.70 -6.42 15.75
N PRO A 2 -16.51 -7.19 14.99
CA PRO A 2 -15.97 -8.37 14.33
C PRO A 2 -14.73 -7.93 13.54
N GLY A 3 -13.61 -8.64 13.72
CA GLY A 3 -12.34 -8.25 13.12
C GLY A 3 -12.47 -8.25 11.61
N THR A 4 -12.33 -7.08 10.98
CA THR A 4 -12.35 -6.97 9.52
C THR A 4 -11.08 -7.62 8.98
N ILE A 5 -11.23 -8.72 8.26
CA ILE A 5 -10.13 -9.44 7.60
C ILE A 5 -9.94 -8.87 6.18
N ILE A 6 -8.69 -8.66 5.81
CA ILE A 6 -8.25 -8.36 4.46
C ILE A 6 -7.82 -9.68 3.84
N ASN A 7 -8.50 -10.09 2.76
CA ASN A 7 -8.09 -11.21 1.94
C ASN A 7 -7.33 -10.66 0.73
N TYR A 8 -6.13 -11.17 0.47
CA TYR A 8 -5.21 -10.61 -0.52
C TYR A 8 -4.37 -11.69 -1.19
N GLU A 9 -3.90 -11.42 -2.40
CA GLU A 9 -2.95 -12.28 -3.08
C GLU A 9 -1.56 -12.20 -2.41
N GLN A 10 -1.14 -13.30 -1.80
CA GLN A 10 0.18 -13.51 -1.23
C GLN A 10 1.02 -14.35 -2.21
N GLY A 11 1.93 -13.71 -2.93
CA GLY A 11 2.88 -14.39 -3.81
C GLY A 11 4.22 -14.69 -3.16
N GLU A 12 5.09 -15.43 -3.86
CA GLU A 12 6.47 -15.78 -3.43
C GLU A 12 7.30 -14.56 -2.99
N LEU A 13 7.05 -13.38 -3.57
CA LEU A 13 7.74 -12.15 -3.18
C LEU A 13 7.57 -11.80 -1.69
N TYR A 14 6.43 -12.14 -1.09
CA TYR A 14 6.21 -11.93 0.34
C TYR A 14 7.21 -12.73 1.17
N GLU A 15 7.35 -14.03 0.86
CA GLU A 15 8.27 -14.94 1.55
C GLU A 15 9.72 -14.47 1.38
N ARG A 16 10.10 -14.08 0.16
CA ARG A 16 11.44 -13.54 -0.12
C ARG A 16 11.73 -12.29 0.70
N LEU A 17 10.81 -11.34 0.74
CA LEU A 17 11.02 -10.07 1.43
C LEU A 17 11.03 -10.18 2.96
N LYS A 18 10.28 -11.12 3.53
CA LYS A 18 10.23 -11.31 4.99
C LYS A 18 11.11 -12.45 5.47
N ASP A 19 10.85 -13.66 5.00
CA ASP A 19 11.42 -14.88 5.57
C ASP A 19 12.84 -15.14 5.06
N GLU A 20 13.14 -14.81 3.81
CA GLU A 20 14.50 -14.99 3.26
C GLU A 20 15.43 -13.81 3.57
N HIS A 21 14.99 -12.58 3.29
CA HIS A 21 15.85 -11.39 3.37
C HIS A 21 15.58 -10.49 4.59
N GLY A 22 14.45 -10.66 5.29
CA GLY A 22 14.14 -9.86 6.49
C GLY A 22 14.02 -8.36 6.22
N VAL A 23 13.64 -7.96 5.01
CA VAL A 23 13.44 -6.55 4.60
C VAL A 23 12.28 -5.94 5.37
N PHE A 24 11.21 -6.71 5.56
CA PHE A 24 10.06 -6.34 6.36
C PHE A 24 9.91 -7.29 7.54
N GLU A 25 9.44 -6.77 8.68
CA GLU A 25 9.24 -7.56 9.89
C GLU A 25 7.93 -8.35 9.80
N TYR A 26 6.90 -7.77 9.18
CA TYR A 26 5.57 -8.36 9.08
C TYR A 26 5.01 -8.34 7.66
N TYR A 27 4.27 -9.39 7.29
CA TYR A 27 3.59 -9.50 6.00
C TYR A 27 2.61 -8.34 5.72
N ILE A 28 2.03 -7.75 6.76
CA ILE A 28 1.14 -6.58 6.63
C ILE A 28 1.87 -5.33 6.12
N GLU A 29 3.18 -5.22 6.38
CA GLU A 29 4.00 -4.11 5.92
C GLU A 29 4.30 -4.26 4.43
N ILE A 30 4.55 -5.50 3.98
CA ILE A 30 4.68 -5.83 2.56
C ILE A 30 3.35 -5.55 1.84
N LEU A 31 2.21 -5.97 2.42
CA LEU A 31 0.89 -5.72 1.85
C LEU A 31 0.64 -4.22 1.62
N LEU A 32 0.89 -3.39 2.63
CA LEU A 32 0.75 -1.94 2.52
C LEU A 32 1.75 -1.32 1.54
N PHE A 33 3.01 -1.78 1.57
CA PHE A 33 4.03 -1.32 0.64
C PHE A 33 3.62 -1.59 -0.82
N LEU A 34 3.16 -2.81 -1.12
CA LEU A 34 2.67 -3.18 -2.45
C LEU A 34 1.41 -2.41 -2.82
N ALA A 35 0.52 -2.09 -1.87
CA ALA A 35 -0.63 -1.23 -2.14
C ALA A 35 -0.20 0.19 -2.55
N VAL A 36 0.82 0.75 -1.90
CA VAL A 36 1.37 2.06 -2.27
C VAL A 36 2.05 2.00 -3.64
N ILE A 37 2.82 0.95 -3.92
CA ILE A 37 3.44 0.70 -5.23
C ILE A 37 2.35 0.64 -6.32
N GLY A 38 1.31 -0.17 -6.09
CA GLY A 38 0.21 -0.34 -7.03
C GLY A 38 -0.49 0.98 -7.31
N TYR A 39 -0.77 1.79 -6.29
CA TYR A 39 -1.34 3.12 -6.48
C TYR A 39 -0.43 4.04 -7.29
N ARG A 40 0.85 4.17 -6.90
CA ARG A 40 1.82 5.05 -7.57
C ARG A 40 1.98 4.69 -9.05
N GLU A 41 2.03 3.40 -9.36
CA GLU A 41 2.23 2.91 -10.73
C GLU A 41 0.90 2.72 -11.50
N GLY A 42 -0.22 3.19 -10.96
CA GLY A 42 -1.54 3.11 -11.60
C GLY A 42 -2.04 1.67 -11.81
N ARG A 43 -1.53 0.71 -11.03
CA ARG A 43 -1.82 -0.72 -11.12
C ARG A 43 -2.81 -1.14 -10.04
N VAL A 44 -4.02 -1.48 -10.47
CA VAL A 44 -5.09 -1.92 -9.57
C VAL A 44 -5.81 -3.15 -10.14
N LYS A 45 -5.89 -4.21 -9.34
CA LYS A 45 -6.56 -5.44 -9.73
C LYS A 45 -7.97 -5.46 -9.16
N ARG A 46 -8.98 -5.13 -9.99
CA ARG A 46 -10.36 -4.94 -9.51
C ARG A 46 -11.10 -6.25 -9.22
N SER A 47 -10.73 -7.35 -9.89
CA SER A 47 -11.19 -8.71 -9.64
C SER A 47 -10.01 -9.61 -9.27
N ASP A 48 -10.28 -10.80 -8.71
CA ASP A 48 -9.27 -11.86 -8.52
C ASP A 48 -8.02 -11.42 -7.73
N TYR A 49 -8.17 -10.42 -6.87
CA TYR A 49 -7.10 -9.80 -6.07
C TYR A 49 -6.83 -10.48 -4.73
N ARG A 50 -7.57 -11.57 -4.45
CA ARG A 50 -7.51 -12.30 -3.17
C ARG A 50 -6.59 -13.51 -3.21
N GLY A 51 -5.96 -13.78 -4.36
CA GLY A 51 -5.25 -15.03 -4.60
C GLY A 51 -6.19 -16.21 -4.80
N ASP A 52 -5.58 -17.39 -4.92
CA ASP A 52 -6.22 -18.67 -5.17
C ASP A 52 -5.84 -19.67 -4.06
N SER A 53 -6.84 -20.22 -3.38
CA SER A 53 -6.67 -21.21 -2.31
C SER A 53 -6.12 -22.55 -2.79
N GLU A 54 -6.38 -22.94 -4.04
CA GLU A 54 -5.82 -24.16 -4.63
C GLU A 54 -4.32 -24.00 -4.94
N GLU A 55 -3.91 -22.77 -5.28
CA GLU A 55 -2.52 -22.40 -5.52
C GLU A 55 -1.78 -21.96 -4.24
N GLY A 56 -2.48 -21.83 -3.11
CA GLY A 56 -1.92 -21.42 -1.82
C GLY A 56 -1.49 -19.96 -1.77
N THR A 57 -2.09 -19.10 -2.59
CA THR A 57 -1.76 -17.66 -2.67
C THR A 57 -2.80 -16.78 -1.96
N ASP A 58 -3.75 -17.37 -1.23
CA ASP A 58 -4.79 -16.67 -0.49
C ASP A 58 -4.32 -16.27 0.93
N GLY A 59 -3.80 -15.04 1.04
CA GLY A 59 -3.36 -14.46 2.30
C GLY A 59 -4.48 -13.78 3.09
N GLU A 60 -4.39 -13.83 4.42
CA GLU A 60 -5.28 -13.12 5.33
C GLU A 60 -4.50 -12.16 6.26
N ALA A 61 -5.03 -10.95 6.46
CA ALA A 61 -4.51 -10.00 7.42
C ALA A 61 -5.62 -9.31 8.21
N GLY A 62 -5.43 -9.12 9.51
CA GLY A 62 -6.38 -8.34 10.32
C GLY A 62 -6.24 -6.84 10.04
N LEU A 63 -7.31 -6.19 9.58
CA LEU A 63 -7.35 -4.74 9.38
C LEU A 63 -7.04 -3.96 10.67
N THR A 64 -7.34 -4.54 11.84
CA THR A 64 -6.97 -3.99 13.14
C THR A 64 -5.45 -3.73 13.26
N ASN A 65 -4.60 -4.54 12.61
CA ASN A 65 -3.15 -4.34 12.63
C ASN A 65 -2.72 -3.11 11.81
N ILE A 66 -3.50 -2.74 10.79
CA ILE A 66 -3.33 -1.50 10.04
C ILE A 66 -3.83 -0.32 10.87
N HIS A 67 -5.02 -0.44 11.47
CA HIS A 67 -5.64 0.67 12.20
C HIS A 67 -4.97 0.99 13.54
N SER A 68 -4.24 0.03 14.12
CA SER A 68 -3.49 0.22 15.37
C SER A 68 -2.25 1.09 15.22
N ARG A 69 -1.73 1.24 13.99
CA ARG A 69 -0.59 2.12 13.67
C ARG A 69 -1.11 3.32 12.89
N GLU A 70 -0.89 4.52 13.42
CA GLU A 70 -1.40 5.76 12.84
C GLU A 70 -0.99 5.94 11.37
N THR A 71 0.29 5.75 11.06
CA THR A 71 0.81 5.86 9.70
C THR A 71 0.11 4.91 8.73
N TYR A 72 -0.12 3.66 9.13
CA TYR A 72 -0.75 2.65 8.27
C TYR A 72 -2.24 2.95 8.06
N ARG A 73 -2.91 3.42 9.10
CA ARG A 73 -4.29 3.91 9.02
C ARG A 73 -4.40 5.10 8.05
N THR A 74 -3.49 6.06 8.15
CA THR A 74 -3.47 7.24 7.26
C THR A 74 -3.24 6.84 5.80
N VAL A 75 -2.29 5.94 5.53
CA VAL A 75 -2.07 5.41 4.17
C VAL A 75 -3.31 4.71 3.64
N ALA A 76 -3.94 3.85 4.45
CA ALA A 76 -5.16 3.15 4.07
C ALA A 76 -6.31 4.11 3.73
N ALA A 77 -6.51 5.15 4.54
CA ALA A 77 -7.53 6.16 4.33
C ALA A 77 -7.26 7.00 3.08
N ALA A 78 -6.01 7.42 2.88
CA ALA A 78 -5.61 8.20 1.71
C ALA A 78 -5.82 7.40 0.41
N LEU A 79 -5.38 6.13 0.37
CA LEU A 79 -5.61 5.25 -0.77
C LEU A 79 -7.11 5.08 -1.04
N ALA A 80 -7.92 4.89 0.00
CA ALA A 80 -9.36 4.70 -0.16
C ALA A 80 -10.07 5.95 -0.67
N PHE A 81 -9.69 7.13 -0.18
CA PHE A 81 -10.20 8.39 -0.69
C PHE A 81 -9.81 8.59 -2.16
N GLN A 82 -8.53 8.43 -2.49
CA GLN A 82 -8.03 8.60 -3.87
C GLN A 82 -8.66 7.59 -4.85
N ASP A 83 -8.96 6.37 -4.41
CA ASP A 83 -9.63 5.36 -5.25
C ASP A 83 -11.10 5.69 -5.55
N THR A 84 -11.78 6.36 -4.63
CA THR A 84 -13.24 6.51 -4.64
C THR A 84 -13.73 7.91 -4.90
N ASP A 85 -12.86 8.91 -4.73
CA ASP A 85 -13.20 10.34 -4.70
C ASP A 85 -14.35 10.65 -3.70
N ASN A 86 -14.43 9.85 -2.62
CA ASN A 86 -15.49 9.92 -1.63
C ASN A 86 -14.92 10.16 -0.22
N PRO A 87 -15.18 11.30 0.43
CA PRO A 87 -14.72 11.59 1.79
C PRO A 87 -15.13 10.54 2.84
N GLU A 88 -16.27 9.86 2.66
CA GLU A 88 -16.69 8.79 3.58
C GLU A 88 -15.72 7.60 3.58
N ALA A 89 -14.95 7.42 2.51
CA ALA A 89 -13.95 6.36 2.40
C ALA A 89 -12.79 6.54 3.39
N LEU A 90 -12.53 7.76 3.89
CA LEU A 90 -11.47 8.04 4.87
C LEU A 90 -11.62 7.29 6.19
N VAL A 91 -12.86 6.92 6.54
CA VAL A 91 -13.17 6.25 7.80
C VAL A 91 -13.85 4.89 7.59
N ASN A 92 -14.02 4.45 6.35
CA ASN A 92 -14.74 3.24 6.01
C ASN A 92 -13.81 2.01 6.00
N PRO A 93 -13.90 1.10 7.00
CA PRO A 93 -13.02 -0.05 7.09
C PRO A 93 -13.17 -1.03 5.92
N GLU A 94 -14.35 -1.08 5.30
CA GLU A 94 -14.64 -1.95 4.16
C GLU A 94 -14.00 -1.41 2.87
N GLU A 95 -13.92 -0.09 2.72
CA GLU A 95 -13.16 0.51 1.63
C GLU A 95 -11.66 0.34 1.85
N HIS A 96 -11.18 0.57 3.08
CA HIS A 96 -9.77 0.37 3.43
C HIS A 96 -9.29 -1.03 3.05
N LYS A 97 -10.00 -2.10 3.48
CA LYS A 97 -9.60 -3.47 3.15
C LYS A 97 -9.64 -3.76 1.66
N ARG A 98 -10.68 -3.28 0.95
CA ARG A 98 -10.87 -3.53 -0.48
C ARG A 98 -9.74 -2.89 -1.27
N VAL A 99 -9.51 -1.61 -1.04
CA VAL A 99 -8.54 -0.80 -1.76
C VAL A 99 -7.12 -1.30 -1.53
N ILE A 100 -6.75 -1.60 -0.28
CA ILE A 100 -5.44 -2.18 0.03
C ILE A 100 -5.22 -3.48 -0.75
N ALA A 101 -6.17 -4.41 -0.71
CA ALA A 101 -6.02 -5.70 -1.38
C ALA A 101 -5.93 -5.55 -2.91
N GLN A 102 -6.74 -4.68 -3.51
CA GLN A 102 -6.76 -4.45 -4.97
C GLN A 102 -5.46 -3.81 -5.47
N TYR A 103 -4.98 -2.77 -4.79
CA TYR A 103 -3.72 -2.14 -5.17
C TYR A 103 -2.52 -3.02 -4.83
N ALA A 104 -2.54 -3.76 -3.73
CA ALA A 104 -1.44 -4.66 -3.40
C ALA A 104 -1.27 -5.78 -4.43
N ALA A 105 -2.37 -6.32 -4.96
CA ALA A 105 -2.29 -7.29 -6.04
C ALA A 105 -1.69 -6.67 -7.32
N GLY A 106 -2.08 -5.44 -7.68
CA GLY A 106 -1.49 -4.72 -8.80
C GLY A 106 -0.01 -4.37 -8.59
N GLY A 107 0.37 -3.99 -7.37
CA GLY A 107 1.75 -3.74 -6.99
C GLY A 107 2.60 -5.00 -6.95
N LEU A 108 2.02 -6.15 -6.59
CA LEU A 108 2.68 -7.45 -6.66
C LEU A 108 2.99 -7.85 -8.11
N GLU A 109 2.04 -7.63 -9.04
CA GLU A 109 2.26 -7.85 -10.48
C GLU A 109 3.38 -6.95 -11.00
N PHE A 110 3.35 -5.65 -10.69
CA PHE A 110 4.42 -4.72 -11.03
C PHE A 110 5.78 -5.16 -10.46
N ALA A 111 5.83 -5.49 -9.17
CA ALA A 111 7.04 -5.92 -8.51
C ALA A 111 7.61 -7.22 -9.10
N ARG A 112 6.76 -8.16 -9.54
CA ARG A 112 7.20 -9.36 -10.26
C ARG A 112 7.81 -9.01 -11.62
N GLU A 113 7.24 -8.05 -12.35
CA GLU A 113 7.79 -7.60 -13.64
C GLU A 113 9.14 -6.90 -13.48
N GLU A 114 9.25 -5.97 -12.53
CA GLU A 114 10.47 -5.16 -12.34
C GLU A 114 11.59 -5.92 -11.61
N PHE A 115 11.23 -6.79 -10.66
CA PHE A 115 12.19 -7.49 -9.80
C PHE A 115 12.39 -8.97 -10.18
N GLY A 116 11.54 -9.55 -11.02
CA GLY A 116 11.52 -10.98 -11.32
C GLY A 116 12.62 -11.46 -12.27
N ASP A 117 12.95 -10.70 -13.31
CA ASP A 117 13.99 -11.08 -14.28
C ASP A 117 15.41 -10.66 -13.84
N ASN A 118 15.52 -9.73 -12.88
CA ASN A 118 16.78 -9.26 -12.31
C ASN A 118 17.11 -10.02 -11.02
N ALA A 119 17.23 -11.36 -11.09
CA ALA A 119 17.49 -12.23 -9.94
C ALA A 119 18.80 -11.88 -9.20
N GLY A 120 18.71 -10.87 -8.34
CA GLY A 120 19.64 -10.49 -7.28
C GLY A 120 18.88 -10.41 -5.94
N ASP A 121 19.47 -9.73 -4.97
CA ASP A 121 18.84 -9.48 -3.67
C ASP A 121 17.59 -8.58 -3.89
N PRO A 122 16.36 -9.01 -3.52
CA PRO A 122 15.16 -8.20 -3.66
C PRO A 122 15.25 -6.90 -2.84
N THR A 123 16.12 -6.84 -1.83
CA THR A 123 16.50 -5.61 -1.14
C THR A 123 17.15 -4.61 -2.10
N ASP A 124 18.07 -5.05 -2.96
CA ASP A 124 18.73 -4.19 -3.94
C ASP A 124 17.72 -3.68 -4.96
N ALA A 125 16.77 -4.53 -5.37
CA ALA A 125 15.71 -4.14 -6.31
C ALA A 125 14.79 -3.05 -5.72
N ILE A 126 14.35 -3.22 -4.47
CA ILE A 126 13.58 -2.19 -3.74
C ILE A 126 14.40 -0.92 -3.53
N VAL A 127 15.66 -1.04 -3.11
CA VAL A 127 16.54 0.10 -2.88
C VAL A 127 16.79 0.87 -4.18
N ASN A 128 17.02 0.17 -5.28
CA ASN A 128 17.21 0.79 -6.60
C ASN A 128 15.92 1.44 -7.10
N TYR A 129 14.77 0.81 -6.88
CA TYR A 129 13.47 1.41 -7.18
C TYR A 129 13.26 2.71 -6.38
N ILE A 130 13.55 2.70 -5.07
CA ILE A 130 13.45 3.92 -4.24
C ILE A 130 14.48 4.98 -4.67
N LYS A 131 15.70 4.59 -5.00
CA LYS A 131 16.81 5.51 -5.35
C LYS A 131 16.64 6.14 -6.73
N SER A 132 16.31 5.35 -7.74
CA SER A 132 16.03 5.87 -9.09
C SER A 132 14.94 6.94 -9.05
N ARG A 133 13.93 6.75 -8.20
CA ARG A 133 12.89 7.75 -7.99
C ARG A 133 13.34 8.98 -7.21
N ARG A 134 14.25 8.86 -6.23
CA ARG A 134 14.84 10.05 -5.59
C ARG A 134 15.67 10.91 -6.55
N GLU A 135 16.26 10.31 -7.58
CA GLU A 135 17.00 11.04 -8.61
C GLU A 135 16.05 11.69 -9.64
N ASP A 136 14.83 11.17 -9.78
CA ASP A 136 13.76 11.76 -10.62
C ASP A 136 12.90 12.80 -9.88
N ASP A 137 12.73 12.66 -8.55
CA ASP A 137 11.85 13.46 -7.69
C ASP A 137 12.55 14.72 -7.11
N ASP A 138 13.77 15.07 -7.52
CA ASP A 138 14.48 16.30 -7.09
C ASP A 138 13.82 17.61 -7.61
N ASP A 139 12.73 17.52 -8.37
CA ASP A 139 11.99 18.66 -8.97
C ASP A 139 10.48 18.74 -8.60
N GLU A 140 9.95 17.92 -7.68
CA GLU A 140 8.54 18.04 -7.25
C GLU A 140 8.41 18.51 -5.80
N GLU A 141 8.42 19.84 -5.66
CA GLU A 141 7.72 20.55 -4.58
C GLU A 141 6.30 19.95 -4.47
N ILE A 142 5.80 19.67 -3.25
CA ILE A 142 4.42 19.19 -3.06
C ILE A 142 3.48 20.30 -3.51
N GLU A 143 3.14 20.34 -4.80
CA GLU A 143 2.27 21.34 -5.41
C GLU A 143 0.89 20.72 -5.69
N GLY A 144 -0.17 21.45 -5.37
CA GLY A 144 -1.57 21.12 -5.72
C GLY A 144 -2.48 20.86 -4.52
N GLU A 145 -3.60 20.18 -4.76
CA GLU A 145 -4.70 19.98 -3.80
C GLU A 145 -4.28 19.33 -2.48
N LEU A 146 -3.19 18.57 -2.45
CA LEU A 146 -2.63 18.01 -1.20
C LEU A 146 -2.00 19.09 -0.31
N GLN A 147 -1.35 20.09 -0.89
CA GLN A 147 -0.87 21.24 -0.14
C GLN A 147 -2.06 22.05 0.40
N GLU A 148 -3.09 22.26 -0.42
CA GLU A 148 -4.32 22.96 0.02
C GLU A 148 -5.04 22.20 1.15
N ILE A 149 -5.06 20.87 1.11
CA ILE A 149 -5.63 20.03 2.17
C ILE A 149 -4.81 20.12 3.46
N VAL A 150 -3.48 20.11 3.37
CA VAL A 150 -2.58 20.22 4.54
C VAL A 150 -2.69 21.61 5.18
N GLU A 151 -2.69 22.66 4.37
CA GLU A 151 -2.87 24.05 4.84
C GLU A 151 -4.26 24.23 5.50
N ALA A 152 -5.32 23.66 4.91
CA ALA A 152 -6.66 23.70 5.49
C ALA A 152 -6.76 22.95 6.83
N PHE A 153 -6.06 21.81 6.96
CA PHE A 153 -6.03 21.05 8.21
C PHE A 153 -5.24 21.78 9.31
N ASP A 154 -4.12 22.43 8.96
CA ASP A 154 -3.29 23.18 9.90
C ASP A 154 -4.00 24.46 10.39
N ASP A 155 -4.71 25.18 9.51
CA ASP A 155 -5.48 26.37 9.89
C ASP A 155 -6.69 26.03 10.78
N GLU A 156 -7.36 24.90 10.57
CA GLU A 156 -8.49 24.47 11.40
C GLU A 156 -8.04 24.00 12.80
N MET A 157 -6.83 23.46 12.93
CA MET A 157 -6.20 23.10 14.20
C MET A 157 -5.63 24.31 14.97
N MET A 158 -5.24 25.38 14.27
CA MET A 158 -4.77 26.65 14.86
C MET A 158 -5.91 27.61 15.23
N GLY A 159 -7.14 27.35 14.79
CA GLY A 159 -8.34 28.15 15.05
C GLY A 159 -9.05 27.91 16.39
N TYR A 160 -8.51 27.06 17.26
CA TYR A 160 -9.00 26.91 18.65
C TYR A 160 -8.19 27.80 19.60
N GLU A 161 -8.60 29.07 19.74
CA GLU A 161 -8.40 29.87 20.97
C GLU A 161 -9.65 29.84 21.85
#